data_AF-A0A818AS52-F1
#
_entry.id   AF-A0A818AS52-F1
#
_cell.length_a   1.000
_cell.length_b   1.000
_cell.length_c   1.000
_cell.angle_alpha   90.00
_cell.angle_beta   90.00
_cell.angle_gamma   90.00
#
_symmetry.space_group_name_H-M   'P 1'
#
loop_
_entity.id
_entity.type
_entity.pdbx_description
1 polymer ?
#
loop_
_entity_poly.entity_id
_entity_poly.type
_entity_poly.pdbx_seq_one_letter_code
_entity_poly.pdbx_strand_id
1 'polypeptide(L)'
;PIAPKFGNDMFGNDGTFQQDGARPHTHAKSQEWCAKHFPSFIDKDHWPPNSPDLNPLDYCIWNEFAQLVKWDTVTSKTTLITALKRAVREISQDVVEKSCASWTNRLHRLSQDKGNYIR
;
A
#
# COMPACT_ATOMS: atom_id res chain seq x y z
N PRO A 1 5.40 1.88 -17.13
CA PRO A 1 5.02 1.24 -15.85
C PRO A 1 3.55 1.48 -15.52
N ILE A 2 2.89 0.50 -14.89
CA ILE A 2 1.44 0.50 -14.65
C ILE A 2 1.06 1.56 -13.60
N ALA A 3 1.76 1.60 -12.46
CA ALA A 3 1.40 2.47 -11.34
C ALA A 3 1.35 3.98 -11.68
N PRO A 4 2.35 4.60 -12.35
CA PRO A 4 2.25 6.00 -12.73
C PRO A 4 1.09 6.29 -13.68
N LYS A 5 0.82 5.39 -14.64
CA LYS A 5 -0.27 5.57 -15.60
C LYS A 5 -1.62 5.60 -14.88
N PHE A 6 -1.95 4.54 -14.14
CA PHE A 6 -3.25 4.43 -13.47
C PHE A 6 -3.40 5.46 -12.34
N GLY A 7 -2.32 5.75 -11.60
CA GLY A 7 -2.34 6.77 -10.56
C GLY A 7 -2.66 8.16 -11.13
N ASN A 8 -2.00 8.54 -12.24
CA ASN A 8 -2.25 9.83 -12.89
C ASN A 8 -3.64 9.86 -13.54
N ASP A 9 -4.12 8.76 -14.14
CA ASP A 9 -5.46 8.68 -14.72
C ASP A 9 -6.55 8.84 -13.63
N MET A 10 -6.31 8.33 -12.42
CA MET A 10 -7.28 8.34 -11.32
C MET A 10 -7.23 9.61 -10.45
N PHE A 11 -6.02 10.10 -10.16
CA PHE A 11 -5.79 11.16 -9.17
C PHE A 11 -5.17 12.42 -9.77
N GLY A 12 -4.81 12.43 -11.06
CA GLY A 12 -4.09 13.55 -11.67
C GLY A 12 -2.80 13.89 -10.89
N ASN A 13 -2.66 15.15 -10.50
CA ASN A 13 -1.55 15.63 -9.68
C ASN A 13 -1.85 15.60 -8.17
N ASP A 14 -3.06 15.21 -7.76
CA ASP A 14 -3.49 15.20 -6.36
C ASP A 14 -3.11 13.89 -5.64
N GLY A 15 -2.59 12.90 -6.38
CA GLY A 15 -2.13 11.63 -5.86
C GLY A 15 -0.70 11.69 -5.30
N THR A 16 -0.46 11.00 -4.18
CA THR A 16 0.88 10.78 -3.62
C THR A 16 1.23 9.29 -3.65
N PHE A 17 2.36 8.95 -4.26
CA PHE A 17 2.87 7.58 -4.24
C PHE A 17 3.51 7.24 -2.89
N GLN A 18 3.18 6.08 -2.34
CA GLN A 18 3.70 5.57 -1.07
C GLN A 18 4.24 4.14 -1.27
N GLN A 19 5.38 3.85 -0.65
CA GLN A 19 5.97 2.51 -0.53
C GLN A 19 6.64 2.36 0.83
N ASP A 20 6.85 1.13 1.29
CA ASP A 20 7.51 0.84 2.56
C ASP A 20 9.04 1.03 2.50
N GLY A 21 9.69 0.96 3.65
CA GLY A 21 11.14 1.13 3.81
C GLY A 21 11.99 -0.08 3.42
N ALA A 22 11.52 -1.00 2.58
CA ALA A 22 12.31 -2.16 2.15
C ALA A 22 13.60 -1.74 1.41
N ARG A 23 14.70 -2.49 1.58
CA ARG A 23 16.02 -2.13 1.00
C ARG A 23 16.00 -1.77 -0.49
N PRO A 24 15.25 -2.49 -1.37
CA PRO A 24 15.15 -2.10 -2.78
C PRO A 24 14.46 -0.76 -2.98
N HIS A 25 13.49 -0.41 -2.15
CA HIS A 25 12.74 0.85 -2.22
C HIS A 25 13.60 2.02 -1.75
N THR A 26 14.44 1.83 -0.72
CA THR A 26 15.33 2.88 -0.20
C THR A 26 16.59 3.10 -1.05
N HIS A 27 16.84 2.29 -2.07
CA HIS A 27 18.00 2.43 -2.94
C HIS A 27 17.93 3.72 -3.77
N ALA A 28 19.06 4.41 -3.95
CA ALA A 28 19.12 5.71 -4.65
C ALA A 28 18.44 5.71 -6.02
N LYS A 29 18.71 4.70 -6.85
CA LYS A 29 18.07 4.54 -8.17
C LYS A 29 16.54 4.43 -8.10
N SER A 30 16.00 3.74 -7.09
CA SER A 30 14.56 3.58 -6.91
C SER A 30 13.91 4.90 -6.48
N GLN A 31 14.56 5.61 -5.56
CA GLN A 31 14.11 6.91 -5.07
C GLN A 31 14.13 7.98 -6.19
N GLU A 32 15.24 8.08 -6.94
CA GLU A 32 15.36 8.99 -8.09
C GLU A 32 14.29 8.68 -9.15
N TRP A 33 14.06 7.39 -9.41
CA TRP A 33 13.04 6.97 -10.36
C TRP A 33 11.65 7.39 -9.88
N CYS A 34 11.30 7.17 -8.61
CA CYS A 34 9.98 7.57 -8.08
C CYS A 34 9.77 9.09 -8.14
N ALA A 35 10.77 9.86 -7.71
CA ALA A 35 10.72 11.33 -7.73
C ALA A 35 10.54 11.90 -9.16
N LYS A 36 11.05 11.21 -10.19
CA LYS A 36 10.91 11.63 -11.59
C LYS A 36 9.55 11.26 -12.21
N HIS A 37 8.89 10.21 -11.74
CA HIS A 37 7.74 9.61 -12.44
C HIS A 37 6.40 9.79 -11.72
N PHE A 38 6.39 10.16 -10.44
CA PHE A 38 5.16 10.45 -9.70
C PHE A 38 5.06 11.95 -9.40
N PRO A 39 3.85 12.54 -9.45
CA PRO A 39 3.65 13.96 -9.15
C PRO A 39 3.98 14.30 -7.69
N SER A 40 3.72 13.36 -6.77
CA SER A 40 4.10 13.42 -5.36
C SER A 40 4.50 12.03 -4.89
N PHE A 41 5.48 11.95 -3.98
CA PHE A 41 6.06 10.70 -3.50
C PHE A 41 6.57 10.85 -2.06
N ILE A 42 6.25 9.91 -1.18
CA ILE A 42 6.85 9.81 0.17
C ILE A 42 8.20 9.11 0.06
N ASP A 43 9.28 9.89 0.11
CA ASP A 43 10.64 9.36 0.05
C ASP A 43 11.06 8.58 1.30
N LYS A 44 12.22 7.92 1.22
CA LYS A 44 12.77 7.08 2.28
C LYS A 44 13.03 7.82 3.61
N ASP A 45 13.19 9.14 3.59
CA ASP A 45 13.52 9.94 4.78
C ASP A 45 12.24 10.43 5.47
N HIS A 46 11.12 10.47 4.74
CA HIS A 46 9.81 10.81 5.28
C HIS A 46 8.97 9.59 5.70
N TRP A 47 9.27 8.39 5.18
CA TRP A 47 8.61 7.16 5.62
C TRP A 47 9.23 6.62 6.92
N PRO A 48 8.46 6.45 8.02
CA PRO A 48 9.01 5.95 9.27
C PRO A 48 9.39 4.45 9.18
N PRO A 49 10.52 4.04 9.77
CA PRO A 49 10.93 2.64 9.76
C PRO A 49 9.93 1.76 10.53
N ASN A 50 9.84 0.47 10.15
CA ASN A 50 9.03 -0.55 10.83
C ASN A 50 7.57 -0.14 11.13
N SER A 51 6.92 0.53 10.19
CA SER A 51 5.58 1.12 10.38
C SER A 51 4.50 0.44 9.52
N PRO A 52 4.20 -0.86 9.73
CA PRO A 52 3.11 -1.53 9.03
C PRO A 52 1.75 -0.90 9.40
N ASP A 53 1.63 -0.30 10.59
CA ASP A 53 0.44 0.41 11.05
C ASP A 53 0.07 1.62 10.20
N LEU A 54 1.00 2.10 9.35
CA LEU A 54 0.79 3.22 8.44
C LEU A 54 0.65 2.81 6.97
N ASN A 55 0.89 1.55 6.60
CA ASN A 55 0.76 1.12 5.22
C ASN A 55 -0.67 0.56 4.98
N PRO A 56 -1.51 1.19 4.14
CA PRO A 56 -2.86 0.72 3.84
C PRO A 56 -2.92 -0.73 3.34
N LEU A 57 -1.85 -1.18 2.66
CA LEU A 57 -1.75 -2.56 2.25
C LEU A 57 -1.59 -3.50 3.46
N ASP A 58 -0.76 -3.13 4.43
CA ASP A 58 -0.41 -3.98 5.57
C ASP A 58 -1.50 -4.06 6.63
N TYR A 59 -2.10 -2.93 7.03
CA TYR A 59 -3.11 -2.95 8.08
C TYR A 59 -4.52 -3.32 7.60
N CYS A 60 -4.76 -3.44 6.28
CA CYS A 60 -6.08 -3.73 5.73
C CYS A 60 -6.04 -4.66 4.51
N ILE A 61 -5.50 -4.23 3.37
CA ILE A 61 -5.75 -4.93 2.09
C ILE A 61 -5.18 -6.36 2.08
N TRP A 62 -4.01 -6.61 2.69
CA TRP A 62 -3.48 -7.98 2.80
C TRP A 62 -4.35 -8.89 3.66
N ASN A 63 -4.99 -8.37 4.70
CA ASN A 63 -5.93 -9.13 5.52
C ASN A 63 -7.21 -9.48 4.72
N GLU A 64 -7.71 -8.56 3.90
CA GLU A 64 -8.83 -8.84 2.99
C GLU A 64 -8.49 -9.97 2.02
N PHE A 65 -7.30 -9.95 1.41
CA PHE A 65 -6.84 -11.06 0.58
C PHE A 65 -6.77 -12.38 1.34
N ALA A 66 -6.23 -12.35 2.57
CA ALA A 66 -6.10 -13.55 3.39
C ALA A 66 -7.45 -14.20 3.73
N GLN A 67 -8.51 -13.38 3.89
CA GLN A 67 -9.86 -13.87 4.17
C GLN A 67 -10.59 -14.36 2.93
N LEU A 68 -10.41 -13.70 1.78
CA LEU A 68 -11.12 -14.02 0.54
C LEU A 68 -10.52 -15.23 -0.20
N VAL A 69 -9.21 -15.47 -0.05
CA VAL A 69 -8.54 -16.58 -0.72
C VAL A 69 -8.90 -17.90 -0.03
N LYS A 70 -9.43 -18.85 -0.81
CA LYS A 70 -9.61 -20.25 -0.40
C LYS A 70 -8.27 -20.98 -0.48
N TRP A 71 -7.49 -20.90 0.60
CA TRP A 71 -6.11 -21.39 0.64
C TRP A 71 -5.94 -22.88 0.37
N ASP A 72 -6.94 -23.70 0.71
CA ASP A 72 -7.00 -25.14 0.40
C ASP A 72 -6.99 -25.43 -1.12
N THR A 73 -7.42 -24.47 -1.94
CA THR A 73 -7.41 -24.58 -3.40
C THR A 73 -6.10 -24.11 -4.05
N VAL A 74 -5.19 -23.52 -3.27
CA VAL A 74 -3.94 -22.92 -3.76
C VAL A 74 -2.80 -23.95 -3.74
N THR A 75 -2.65 -24.67 -4.85
CA THR A 75 -1.63 -25.73 -5.02
C THR A 75 -0.47 -25.36 -5.95
N SER A 76 -0.55 -24.23 -6.64
CA SER A 76 0.50 -23.77 -7.57
C SER A 76 0.49 -22.25 -7.72
N LYS A 77 1.53 -21.71 -8.36
CA LYS A 77 1.60 -20.28 -8.73
C LYS A 77 0.38 -19.85 -9.57
N THR A 78 -0.08 -20.70 -10.48
CA THR A 78 -1.22 -20.40 -11.36
C THR A 78 -2.53 -20.32 -10.58
N THR A 79 -2.75 -21.25 -9.65
CA THR A 79 -3.96 -21.22 -8.80
C THR A 79 -3.92 -20.05 -7.82
N LEU A 80 -2.75 -19.70 -7.28
CA LEU A 80 -2.57 -18.49 -6.46
C LEU A 80 -2.92 -17.21 -7.23
N ILE A 81 -2.34 -17.01 -8.42
CA ILE A 81 -2.63 -15.82 -9.25
C ILE A 81 -4.14 -15.73 -9.57
N THR A 82 -4.78 -16.87 -9.86
CA THR A 82 -6.21 -16.93 -10.16
C THR A 82 -7.05 -16.55 -8.93
N ALA A 83 -6.71 -17.09 -7.75
CA ALA A 83 -7.39 -16.76 -6.50
C ALA A 83 -7.23 -15.27 -6.15
N LEU A 84 -6.03 -14.71 -6.27
CA LEU A 84 -5.78 -13.28 -6.01
C LEU A 84 -6.56 -12.39 -6.98
N LYS A 85 -6.59 -12.69 -8.28
CA LYS A 85 -7.40 -11.94 -9.27
C LYS A 85 -8.89 -12.01 -8.99
N ARG A 86 -9.37 -13.08 -8.37
CA ARG A 86 -10.76 -13.18 -7.92
C ARG A 86 -10.97 -12.30 -6.69
N ALA A 87 -10.11 -12.43 -5.67
CA ALA A 87 -10.18 -11.62 -4.45
C ALA A 87 -10.14 -10.11 -4.75
N VAL A 88 -9.28 -9.64 -5.67
CA VAL A 88 -9.25 -8.22 -6.10
C VAL A 88 -10.62 -7.73 -6.58
N ARG A 89 -11.40 -8.59 -7.26
CA ARG A 89 -12.74 -8.23 -7.76
C ARG A 89 -13.83 -8.29 -6.69
N GLU A 90 -13.56 -8.97 -5.58
CA GLU A 90 -14.48 -9.11 -4.45
C GLU A 90 -14.26 -8.02 -3.38
N ILE A 91 -13.03 -7.51 -3.24
CA ILE A 91 -12.74 -6.34 -2.40
C ILE A 91 -13.51 -5.14 -2.96
N SER A 92 -14.40 -4.57 -2.14
CA SER A 92 -15.19 -3.41 -2.56
C SER A 92 -14.32 -2.15 -2.63
N GLN A 93 -14.70 -1.24 -3.52
CA GLN A 93 -14.05 0.06 -3.61
C GLN A 93 -14.13 0.84 -2.28
N ASP A 94 -15.24 0.72 -1.56
CA ASP A 94 -15.45 1.32 -0.24
C ASP A 94 -14.41 0.85 0.79
N VAL A 95 -14.00 -0.42 0.77
CA VAL A 95 -12.93 -0.93 1.65
C VAL A 95 -11.59 -0.26 1.32
N VAL A 96 -11.26 -0.12 0.03
CA VAL A 96 -10.03 0.54 -0.42
C VAL A 96 -10.03 2.01 -0.01
N GLU A 97 -11.13 2.72 -0.25
CA GLU A 97 -11.27 4.14 0.09
C GLU A 97 -11.20 4.38 1.60
N LYS A 98 -11.90 3.56 2.40
CA LYS A 98 -11.83 3.63 3.87
C LYS A 98 -10.45 3.32 4.42
N SER A 99 -9.75 2.36 3.81
CA SER A 99 -8.36 2.05 4.16
C SER A 99 -7.50 3.30 3.96
N CYS A 100 -7.48 3.87 2.74
CA CYS A 100 -6.73 5.09 2.44
C CYS A 100 -7.13 6.28 3.34
N ALA A 101 -8.43 6.51 3.56
CA ALA A 101 -8.93 7.59 4.40
C ALA A 101 -8.53 7.43 5.88
N SER A 102 -8.31 6.19 6.36
CA SER A 102 -7.87 5.94 7.73
C SER A 102 -6.42 6.36 8.00
N TRP A 103 -5.62 6.57 6.95
CA TRP A 103 -4.19 6.84 7.05
C TRP A 103 -3.87 8.09 7.89
N THR A 104 -4.58 9.19 7.68
CA THR A 104 -4.37 10.45 8.43
C THR A 104 -4.68 10.30 9.92
N ASN A 105 -5.75 9.57 10.26
CA ASN A 105 -6.08 9.25 11.64
C ASN A 105 -5.02 8.35 12.28
N ARG A 106 -4.48 7.38 11.53
CA ARG A 106 -3.38 6.52 12.01
C ARG A 106 -2.11 7.33 12.26
N LEU A 107 -1.73 8.24 11.36
CA LEU A 107 -0.62 9.17 11.59
C LEU A 107 -0.84 10.04 12.84
N HIS A 108 -2.04 10.58 13.02
CA HIS A 108 -2.37 11.35 14.21
C HIS A 108 -2.20 10.51 15.49
N ARG A 109 -2.71 9.27 15.50
CA ARG A 109 -2.55 8.35 16.63
C ARG A 109 -1.08 7.99 16.91
N LEU A 110 -0.29 7.73 15.86
CA LEU A 110 1.15 7.49 15.98
C LEU A 110 1.86 8.68 16.64
N SER A 111 1.50 9.90 16.23
CA SER A 111 2.03 11.13 16.81
C SER A 111 1.66 11.28 18.30
N GLN A 112 0.39 11.01 18.65
CA GLN A 112 -0.06 11.02 20.06
C GLN A 112 0.65 9.96 20.91
N ASP A 113 0.94 8.79 20.32
CA ASP A 113 1.63 7.71 20.99
C ASP A 113 3.17 7.80 20.89
N LYS A 114 3.70 8.98 20.53
CA LYS A 114 5.14 9.29 20.47
C LYS A 114 5.94 8.31 19.59
N GLY A 115 5.32 7.81 18.53
CA GLY A 115 5.94 6.87 17.60
C GLY A 115 5.84 5.38 17.99
N ASN A 116 5.12 5.04 19.05
CA ASN A 116 4.85 3.64 19.40
C ASN A 116 3.78 3.00 18.49
N TYR A 117 3.74 1.67 18.49
CA TYR A 117 2.78 0.88 17.72
C TYR A 117 1.33 1.23 18.05
N ILE A 118 0.52 1.36 17.01
CA ILE A 118 -0.90 1.69 17.14
C ILE A 118 -1.67 0.42 17.54
N ARG A 119 -2.21 0.39 18.76
CA ARG A 119 -3.08 -0.70 19.23
C ARG A 119 -4.52 -0.61 18.73
#